data_AF-A0A5M9N0S2-F1
#
_entry.id   AF-A0A5M9N0S2-F1
#
_cell.length_a   1.000
_cell.length_b   1.000
_cell.length_c   1.000
_cell.angle_alpha   90.00
_cell.angle_beta   90.00
_cell.angle_gamma   90.00
#
_symmetry.space_group_name_H-M   'P 1'
#
loop_
_entity.id
_entity.type
_entity.pdbx_description
1 polymer ?
#
loop_
_entity_poly.entity_id
_entity_poly.type
_entity_poly.pdbx_seq_one_letter_code
_entity_poly.pdbx_strand_id
1 'polypeptide(L)'
;MESELLKIIFITDTYFVNEDYKDCFFKKRVIGMSNDKPIYIGGFDIKENRPKVMFKGYEAGTIFLVRKNDDSLEDIKAELNKLIGDSVYEGFGKYIIMGGE
;
A
#
# COMPACT_ATOMS: atom_id res chain seq x y z
N MET A 1 22.12 -5.12 -15.76
CA MET A 1 21.29 -4.11 -15.09
C MET A 1 21.06 -4.60 -13.70
N GLU A 2 21.67 -3.92 -12.73
CA GLU A 2 21.44 -4.20 -11.31
C GLU A 2 19.98 -3.85 -11.03
N SER A 3 19.18 -4.84 -10.64
CA SER A 3 17.81 -4.57 -10.24
C SER A 3 17.87 -3.86 -8.89
N GLU A 4 17.74 -2.53 -8.88
CA GLU A 4 17.57 -1.79 -7.64
C GLU A 4 16.30 -2.27 -6.94
N LEU A 5 16.50 -2.96 -5.81
CA LEU A 5 15.43 -3.42 -4.96
C LEU A 5 15.07 -2.31 -3.97
N LEU A 6 13.77 -2.04 -3.86
CA LEU A 6 13.23 -1.06 -2.94
C LEU A 6 12.35 -1.76 -1.90
N LYS A 7 12.33 -1.20 -0.69
CA LYS A 7 11.43 -1.59 0.38
C LYS A 7 10.39 -0.49 0.55
N ILE A 8 9.12 -0.84 0.44
CA ILE A 8 8.00 0.04 0.80
C ILE A 8 7.53 -0.42 2.17
N ILE A 9 7.58 0.47 3.16
CA ILE A 9 7.17 0.18 4.54
C ILE A 9 5.95 1.03 4.85
N PHE A 10 4.83 0.40 5.15
CA PHE A 10 3.63 1.11 5.61
C PHE A 10 3.81 1.51 7.07
N ILE A 11 3.71 2.80 7.38
CA ILE A 11 3.83 3.34 8.74
C ILE A 11 2.46 3.51 9.42
N THR A 12 1.38 3.36 8.67
CA THR A 12 0.00 3.29 9.15
C THR A 12 -0.70 2.11 8.50
N ASP A 13 -1.82 1.68 9.07
CA ASP A 13 -2.68 0.69 8.43
C ASP A 13 -3.05 1.15 7.01
N THR A 14 -3.11 0.20 6.10
CA THR A 14 -3.27 0.48 4.66
C THR A 14 -4.26 -0.47 4.04
N TYR A 15 -5.21 0.07 3.29
CA TYR A 15 -6.05 -0.68 2.37
C TYR A 15 -6.02 0.00 1.01
N PHE A 16 -6.36 -0.75 -0.03
CA PHE A 16 -6.42 -0.22 -1.38
C PHE A 16 -7.87 -0.11 -1.81
N VAL A 17 -8.23 1.03 -2.39
CA VAL A 17 -9.61 1.29 -2.84
C VAL A 17 -9.86 0.64 -4.20
N ASN A 18 -8.80 0.37 -4.96
CA ASN A 18 -8.85 -0.22 -6.29
C ASN A 18 -8.18 -1.62 -6.31
N GLU A 19 -8.97 -2.66 -6.03
CA GLU A 19 -8.48 -4.05 -5.97
C GLU A 19 -8.01 -4.57 -7.34
N ASP A 20 -8.61 -4.14 -8.46
CA ASP A 20 -8.17 -4.56 -9.80
C ASP A 20 -6.78 -4.00 -10.13
N TYR A 21 -6.53 -2.75 -9.76
CA TYR A 21 -5.24 -2.08 -9.97
C TYR A 21 -4.17 -2.59 -9.01
N LYS A 22 -4.57 -3.04 -7.81
CA LYS A 22 -3.69 -3.67 -6.82
C LYS A 22 -3.05 -4.93 -7.39
N ASP A 23 -3.84 -5.83 -7.97
CA ASP A 23 -3.30 -7.04 -8.58
C ASP A 23 -2.27 -6.74 -9.67
N CYS A 24 -2.48 -5.67 -10.44
CA CYS A 24 -1.53 -5.23 -11.47
C CYS A 24 -0.21 -4.75 -10.86
N PHE A 25 -0.25 -3.89 -9.84
CA PHE A 25 0.95 -3.41 -9.15
C PHE A 25 1.73 -4.54 -8.50
N PHE A 26 1.02 -5.43 -7.79
CA PHE A 26 1.63 -6.54 -7.07
C PHE A 26 2.29 -7.53 -8.04
N LYS A 27 1.60 -7.94 -9.11
CA LYS A 27 2.18 -8.83 -10.14
C LYS A 27 3.35 -8.20 -10.88
N LYS A 28 3.30 -6.89 -11.15
CA LYS A 28 4.36 -6.17 -11.89
C LYS A 28 5.66 -6.06 -11.08
N ARG A 29 5.58 -5.87 -9.75
CA ARG A 29 6.72 -5.36 -8.97
C ARG A 29 7.06 -6.12 -7.70
N VAL A 30 6.06 -6.68 -7.00
CA VAL A 30 6.26 -7.23 -5.67
C VAL A 30 6.96 -8.58 -5.76
N ILE A 31 8.10 -8.70 -5.09
CA ILE A 31 8.91 -9.93 -5.00
C ILE A 31 8.55 -10.69 -3.74
N GLY A 32 8.29 -9.96 -2.66
CA GLY A 32 8.03 -10.52 -1.35
C GLY A 32 7.36 -9.52 -0.43
N MET A 33 6.78 -10.04 0.64
CA MET A 33 6.09 -9.29 1.66
C MET A 33 6.50 -9.82 3.03
N SER A 34 6.73 -8.92 3.97
CA SER A 34 6.80 -9.23 5.41
C SER A 34 5.61 -8.56 6.08
N ASN A 35 4.69 -9.40 6.58
CA ASN A 35 3.46 -9.01 7.26
C ASN A 35 3.09 -10.15 8.21
N ASP A 36 2.49 -9.88 9.37
CA ASP A 36 1.94 -10.94 10.22
C ASP A 36 0.71 -11.55 9.55
N LYS A 37 -0.31 -10.72 9.30
CA LYS A 37 -1.55 -11.16 8.65
C LYS A 37 -2.29 -10.01 7.97
N PRO A 38 -3.13 -10.28 6.97
CA PRO A 38 -4.09 -9.29 6.49
C PRO A 38 -5.06 -8.90 7.61
N ILE A 39 -5.41 -7.62 7.65
CA ILE A 39 -6.39 -7.08 8.60
C ILE A 39 -7.67 -6.66 7.87
N TYR A 40 -8.77 -6.57 8.61
CA TYR A 40 -10.00 -5.95 8.11
C TYR A 40 -10.14 -4.56 8.75
N ILE A 41 -10.17 -3.53 7.91
CA ILE A 41 -10.25 -2.13 8.31
C ILE A 41 -11.66 -1.64 8.00
N GLY A 42 -12.33 -1.10 9.01
CA GLY A 42 -13.64 -0.48 8.85
C GLY A 42 -13.85 0.55 9.94
N GLY A 43 -15.08 0.62 10.45
CA GLY A 43 -15.43 1.53 11.54
C GLY A 43 -16.93 1.75 11.62
N PHE A 44 -17.32 2.76 12.39
CA PHE A 44 -18.72 3.16 12.51
C PHE A 44 -18.83 4.65 12.19
N ASP A 45 -19.73 4.99 11.28
CA ASP A 45 -20.07 6.38 10.99
C ASP A 45 -21.06 6.86 12.04
N ILE A 46 -20.59 7.71 12.94
CA ILE A 46 -21.40 8.27 14.04
C ILE A 46 -22.49 9.20 13.49
N LYS A 47 -22.20 9.93 12.41
CA LYS A 47 -23.14 10.89 11.83
C LYS A 47 -24.30 10.19 11.14
N GLU A 48 -23.99 9.16 10.36
CA GLU A 48 -24.98 8.36 9.61
C GLU A 48 -25.52 7.17 10.42
N ASN A 49 -25.05 7.00 11.66
CA ASN A 49 -25.39 5.91 12.59
C ASN A 49 -25.37 4.51 11.94
N ARG A 50 -24.31 4.23 11.18
CA ARG A 50 -24.18 2.96 10.45
C ARG A 50 -22.72 2.47 10.38
N PRO A 51 -22.50 1.15 10.25
CA PRO A 51 -21.16 0.61 9.98
C PRO A 51 -20.58 1.16 8.67
N LYS A 52 -19.29 1.48 8.66
CA LYS A 52 -18.53 1.78 7.44
C LYS A 52 -18.25 0.49 6.66
N VAL A 53 -17.95 0.66 5.37
CA VAL A 53 -17.49 -0.45 4.52
C VAL A 53 -16.23 -1.06 5.11
N MET A 54 -16.16 -2.39 5.12
CA MET A 54 -14.99 -3.15 5.55
C MET A 54 -14.06 -3.39 4.36
N PHE A 55 -12.79 -3.05 4.52
CA PHE A 55 -11.73 -3.27 3.53
C PHE A 55 -10.74 -4.30 4.04
N LYS A 56 -10.21 -5.13 3.14
CA LYS A 56 -9.06 -5.97 3.46
C LYS A 56 -7.79 -5.15 3.27
N GLY A 57 -6.96 -5.11 4.29
CA GLY A 57 -5.77 -4.28 4.32
C GLY A 57 -4.56 -4.99 4.96
N TYR A 58 -3.59 -4.15 5.27
CA TYR A 58 -2.29 -4.48 5.81
C TYR A 58 -2.06 -3.61 7.04
N GLU A 59 -1.52 -4.21 8.09
CA GLU A 59 -1.20 -3.48 9.33
C GLU A 59 0.02 -2.58 9.14
N ALA A 60 0.08 -1.52 9.94
CA ALA A 60 1.28 -0.72 10.10
C ALA A 60 2.49 -1.63 10.42
N GLY A 61 3.62 -1.36 9.75
CA GLY A 61 4.82 -2.20 9.80
C GLY A 61 4.93 -3.20 8.65
N THR A 62 3.88 -3.38 7.84
CA THR A 62 3.96 -4.21 6.63
C THR A 62 5.04 -3.70 5.68
N ILE A 63 5.91 -4.61 5.21
CA ILE A 63 7.00 -4.32 4.27
C ILE A 63 6.77 -5.06 2.95
N PHE A 64 6.80 -4.33 1.85
CA PHE A 64 6.86 -4.88 0.50
C PHE A 64 8.26 -4.71 -0.09
N LEU A 65 8.85 -5.83 -0.53
CA LEU A 65 10.05 -5.80 -1.35
C LEU A 65 9.63 -5.73 -2.82
N VAL A 66 10.03 -4.66 -3.51
CA VAL A 66 9.63 -4.39 -4.90
C VAL A 66 10.83 -4.20 -5.82
N ARG A 67 10.66 -4.60 -7.08
CA ARG A 67 11.59 -4.24 -8.16
C ARG A 67 11.27 -2.86 -8.69
N LYS A 68 12.31 -2.03 -8.82
CA LYS A 68 12.22 -0.74 -9.53
C LYS A 68 11.97 -0.94 -11.03
N ASN A 69 12.59 -1.97 -11.63
CA ASN A 69 12.65 -2.16 -13.09
C ASN A 69 13.19 -0.88 -13.77
N ASP A 70 12.59 -0.43 -14.87
CA ASP A 70 12.96 0.81 -15.58
C ASP A 70 12.21 2.06 -15.07
N ASP A 71 11.36 1.92 -14.05
CA ASP A 71 10.53 3.01 -13.54
C ASP A 71 11.32 3.89 -12.56
N SER A 72 11.01 5.20 -12.52
CA SER A 72 11.59 6.08 -11.52
C SER A 72 10.96 5.84 -10.14
N LEU A 73 11.61 6.33 -9.08
CA LEU A 73 11.04 6.28 -7.73
C LEU A 73 9.71 7.05 -7.67
N GLU A 74 9.61 8.16 -8.40
CA GLU A 74 8.43 9.00 -8.50
C GLU A 74 7.27 8.28 -9.19
N ASP A 75 7.54 7.47 -10.22
CA ASP A 75 6.52 6.65 -10.88
C ASP A 75 5.93 5.60 -9.92
N ILE A 76 6.79 4.94 -9.13
CA ILE A 76 6.37 3.96 -8.14
C ILE A 76 5.51 4.61 -7.06
N LYS A 77 5.91 5.78 -6.56
CA LYS A 77 5.12 6.56 -5.60
C LYS A 77 3.76 6.97 -6.19
N ALA A 78 3.73 7.39 -7.46
CA ALA A 78 2.50 7.78 -8.14
C ALA A 78 1.52 6.60 -8.28
N GLU A 79 2.01 5.43 -8.70
CA GLU A 79 1.21 4.20 -8.76
C GLU A 79 0.67 3.81 -7.37
N LEU A 80 1.52 3.86 -6.33
CA LEU A 80 1.14 3.52 -4.97
C LEU A 80 0.09 4.48 -4.40
N ASN A 81 0.26 5.79 -4.60
CA ASN A 81 -0.70 6.80 -4.17
C ASN A 81 -2.05 6.62 -4.90
N LYS A 82 -2.04 6.21 -6.16
CA LYS A 82 -3.27 5.89 -6.91
C LYS A 82 -4.01 4.68 -6.35
N LEU A 83 -3.29 3.67 -5.82
CA LEU A 83 -3.88 2.51 -5.16
C LEU A 83 -4.53 2.85 -3.82
N ILE A 84 -3.83 3.67 -3.04
CA ILE A 84 -4.28 4.10 -1.71
C ILE A 84 -5.45 5.09 -1.84
N GLY A 85 -5.41 5.95 -2.85
CA GLY A 85 -6.44 6.96 -3.10
C GLY A 85 -6.58 7.96 -1.96
N ASP A 86 -7.80 8.43 -1.75
CA ASP A 86 -8.11 9.47 -0.75
C ASP A 86 -8.02 8.99 0.71
N SER A 87 -7.78 7.69 0.94
CA SER A 87 -7.62 7.15 2.30
C SER A 87 -6.42 7.75 3.05
N VAL A 88 -5.45 8.34 2.34
CA VAL A 88 -4.34 9.12 2.93
C VAL A 88 -4.87 10.28 3.78
N TYR A 89 -5.95 10.93 3.35
CA TYR A 89 -6.54 12.05 4.06
C TYR A 89 -7.25 11.64 5.36
N GLU A 90 -7.60 10.35 5.49
CA GLU A 90 -8.13 9.76 6.71
C GLU A 90 -7.03 9.18 7.63
N GLY A 91 -5.75 9.31 7.23
CA GLY A 91 -4.61 8.85 8.01
C GLY A 91 -4.14 7.43 7.71
N PHE A 92 -4.73 6.75 6.71
CA PHE A 92 -4.30 5.43 6.25
C PHE A 92 -3.22 5.54 5.16
N GLY A 93 -2.56 4.43 4.82
CA GLY A 93 -1.73 4.38 3.62
C GLY A 93 -0.44 5.20 3.64
N LYS A 94 -0.01 5.72 4.78
CA LYS A 94 1.29 6.40 4.86
C LYS A 94 2.41 5.37 4.77
N TYR A 95 3.45 5.69 4.00
CA TYR A 95 4.59 4.80 3.79
C TYR A 95 5.91 5.55 3.73
N ILE A 96 6.99 4.81 3.92
CA ILE A 96 8.36 5.22 3.61
C ILE A 96 8.94 4.27 2.57
N ILE A 97 9.84 4.77 1.72
CA ILE A 97 10.60 3.95 0.77
C ILE A 97 12.07 3.95 1.19
N MET A 98 12.68 2.77 1.21
CA MET A 98 14.10 2.58 1.53
C MET A 98 14.78 1.71 0.47
N GLY A 99 16.07 1.97 0.19
CA GLY A 99 16.88 1.22 -0.77
C GLY A 99 17.17 1.97 -2.07
N GLY A 100 18.11 1.45 -2.86
CA GLY A 100 18.75 2.12 -3.98
C GLY A 100 20.05 2.81 -3.54
N GLU A 101 21.19 2.19 -3.85
CA GLU A 101 22.49 2.87 -3.98
C GLU A 101 22.74 3.15 -5.47
#